data_AF-A0A951A4N8-F1
#
_entry.id   AF-A0A951A4N8-F1
#
_cell.length_a   1.000
_cell.length_b   1.000
_cell.length_c   1.000
_cell.angle_alpha   90.00
_cell.angle_beta   90.00
_cell.angle_gamma   90.00
#
_symmetry.space_group_name_H-M   'P 1'
#
loop_
_entity.id
_entity.type
_entity.pdbx_description
1 polymer ?
#
loop_
_entity_poly.entity_id
_entity_poly.type
_entity_poly.pdbx_seq_one_letter_code
_entity_poly.pdbx_strand_id
1 'polypeptide(L)' 'MEDEGFVDDSFIEEMAREYASLHGKDCAPVLRQLAAAAEQAGDVVGSQTWRAIAEAAARILALESDPR' A
#
# COMPACT_ATOMS: atom_id res chain seq x y z
N MET A 1 12.73 15.95 -18.62
CA MET A 1 12.15 14.59 -18.59
C MET A 1 11.70 14.42 -17.17
N GLU A 2 10.45 14.77 -16.90
CA GLU A 2 9.83 14.47 -15.61
C GLU A 2 9.68 12.95 -15.58
N ASP A 3 10.10 12.30 -14.50
CA ASP A 3 9.99 10.85 -14.31
C ASP A 3 8.49 10.47 -14.18
N GLU A 4 7.77 10.44 -15.30
CA GLU A 4 6.32 10.18 -15.40
C GLU A 4 5.95 8.70 -15.20
N GLY A 5 6.58 7.98 -14.26
CA GLY A 5 6.37 6.53 -14.18
C GLY A 5 6.51 5.88 -12.81
N PHE A 6 6.93 6.60 -11.77
CA PHE A 6 7.11 6.00 -10.46
C PHE A 6 6.26 6.74 -9.43
N VAL A 7 5.41 5.98 -8.74
CA VAL A 7 4.70 6.48 -7.57
C VAL A 7 5.73 6.76 -6.49
N ASP A 8 5.73 7.98 -5.95
CA ASP A 8 6.69 8.38 -4.94
C ASP A 8 6.44 7.67 -3.59
N ASP A 9 7.52 7.50 -2.82
CA ASP A 9 7.47 6.82 -1.52
C ASP A 9 6.57 7.58 -0.52
N SER A 10 6.44 8.91 -0.65
CA SER A 10 5.55 9.72 0.20
C SER A 10 4.08 9.39 0.00
N PHE A 11 3.64 9.17 -1.24
CA PHE A 11 2.30 8.74 -1.58
C PHE A 11 2.04 7.34 -1.05
N ILE A 12 2.99 6.43 -1.21
CA ILE A 12 2.87 5.06 -0.68
C ILE A 12 2.67 5.10 0.83
N GLU A 13 3.47 5.89 1.55
CA GLU A 13 3.35 6.05 2.99
C GLU A 13 2.05 6.73 3.42
N GLU A 14 1.61 7.78 2.72
CA GLU A 14 0.36 8.48 3.00
C GLU A 14 -0.83 7.53 2.88
N MET A 15 -0.97 6.88 1.73
CA MET A 15 -2.03 5.90 1.48
C MET A 15 -1.97 4.74 2.49
N ALA A 16 -0.77 4.28 2.83
CA ALA A 16 -0.60 3.21 3.81
C ALA A 16 -1.11 3.60 5.20
N ARG A 17 -0.83 4.83 5.66
CA ARG A 17 -1.35 5.36 6.93
C ARG A 17 -2.86 5.49 6.90
N GLU A 18 -3.43 6.00 5.80
CA GLU A 18 -4.88 6.12 5.66
C GLU A 18 -5.58 4.76 5.77
N TYR A 19 -5.11 3.77 5.00
CA TYR A 19 -5.70 2.43 5.01
C TYR A 19 -5.49 1.71 6.35
N ALA A 20 -4.31 1.85 6.97
CA ALA A 20 -4.05 1.33 8.31
C ALA A 20 -4.97 1.97 9.35
N SER A 21 -5.22 3.28 9.26
CA SER A 21 -6.11 4.00 10.17
C SER A 21 -7.58 3.59 10.00
N LEU A 22 -8.02 3.37 8.75
CA LEU A 22 -9.41 3.03 8.44
C LEU A 22 -9.75 1.56 8.72
N HIS A 23 -8.82 0.65 8.45
CA HIS A 23 -9.08 -0.79 8.44
C HIS A 23 -8.27 -1.57 9.49
N GLY A 24 -7.32 -0.94 10.16
CA GLY A 24 -6.41 -1.60 11.09
C GLY A 24 -5.74 -2.82 10.44
N LYS A 25 -5.62 -3.91 11.20
CA LYS A 25 -5.04 -5.19 10.74
C LYS A 25 -5.66 -5.78 9.46
N ASP A 26 -6.88 -5.38 9.11
CA ASP A 26 -7.59 -5.90 7.94
C ASP A 26 -7.23 -5.12 6.65
N CYS A 27 -6.41 -4.06 6.74
CA CYS A 27 -6.01 -3.26 5.58
C CYS A 27 -5.18 -4.08 4.57
N ALA A 28 -4.26 -4.93 5.04
CA ALA A 28 -3.32 -5.63 4.17
C ALA A 28 -4.00 -6.65 3.23
N PRO A 29 -4.99 -7.46 3.68
CA PRO A 29 -5.82 -8.26 2.78
C PRO A 29 -6.53 -7.43 1.71
N VAL A 30 -7.12 -6.29 2.06
CA VAL A 30 -7.83 -5.41 1.12
C VAL A 30 -6.88 -4.86 0.05
N LEU A 31 -5.74 -4.32 0.48
CA LEU A 31 -4.74 -3.77 -0.44
C LEU A 31 -4.15 -4.84 -1.37
N ARG A 32 -3.97 -6.08 -0.90
CA ARG A 32 -3.57 -7.21 -1.74
C ARG A 32 -4.63 -7.60 -2.78
N GLN A 33 -5.92 -7.48 -2.45
CA GLN A 33 -6.99 -7.69 -3.43
C GLN A 33 -6.96 -6.62 -4.53
N LEU A 34 -6.71 -5.35 -4.16
CA LEU A 34 -6.55 -4.27 -5.14
C LEU A 34 -5.33 -4.50 -6.05
N ALA A 35 -4.21 -4.94 -5.48
CA ALA A 35 -3.04 -5.32 -6.26
C ALA A 35 -3.34 -6.44 -7.27
N ALA A 36 -4.08 -7.47 -6.85
CA ALA A 36 -4.45 -8.57 -7.72
C ALA A 36 -5.46 -8.14 -8.81
N ALA A 37 -6.37 -7.21 -8.50
CA ALA A 37 -7.30 -6.66 -9.47
C ALA A 37 -6.58 -5.83 -10.55
N ALA A 38 -5.62 -4.99 -10.15
CA ALA A 38 -4.79 -4.22 -11.07
C ALA A 38 -3.95 -5.14 -11.98
N GLU A 39 -3.34 -6.19 -11.43
CA GLU A 39 -2.60 -7.19 -12.20
C GLU A 39 -3.48 -7.89 -13.25
N GLN A 40 -4.69 -8.29 -12.86
CA GLN A 40 -5.67 -8.91 -13.77
C GLN A 40 -6.13 -7.95 -14.87
N ALA A 41 -6.16 -6.64 -14.60
CA ALA A 41 -6.48 -5.61 -15.58
C ALA A 41 -5.29 -5.27 -16.51
N GLY A 42 -4.12 -5.87 -16.29
CA GLY A 42 -2.88 -5.53 -17.01
C GLY A 42 -2.21 -4.25 -16.52
N ASP A 43 -2.69 -3.66 -15.42
CA ASP A 43 -2.07 -2.52 -14.77
C ASP A 43 -0.96 -2.98 -13.81
N VAL A 44 0.21 -3.23 -14.41
CA VAL A 44 1.40 -3.72 -13.69
C VAL A 44 1.89 -2.68 -12.68
N VAL A 45 1.86 -1.39 -13.02
CA VAL A 45 2.33 -0.32 -12.14
C VAL A 45 1.39 -0.18 -10.95
N GLY A 46 0.07 -0.08 -11.19
CA GLY A 46 -0.91 -0.04 -10.12
C GLY A 46 -0.85 -1.28 -9.22
N SER A 47 -0.62 -2.47 -9.76
CA SER A 47 -0.42 -3.68 -8.96
C SER A 47 0.76 -3.55 -8.01
N GLN A 48 1.90 -3.08 -8.51
CA GLN A 48 3.11 -2.87 -7.69
C GLN A 48 2.89 -1.79 -6.63
N THR A 49 2.23 -0.69 -6.98
CA THR A 49 1.87 0.37 -6.04
C THR A 49 1.00 -0.17 -4.91
N TRP A 50 -0.06 -0.92 -5.22
CA TRP A 50 -0.92 -1.51 -4.18
C TRP A 50 -0.18 -2.51 -3.28
N ARG A 51 0.78 -3.29 -3.84
CA ARG A 51 1.65 -4.17 -3.03
C ARG A 51 2.54 -3.35 -2.09
N ALA A 52 3.15 -2.27 -2.58
CA ALA A 52 3.99 -1.39 -1.77
C ALA A 52 3.19 -0.73 -0.63
N ILE A 53 1.98 -0.24 -0.91
CA ILE A 53 1.07 0.30 0.11
C ILE A 53 0.70 -0.77 1.14
N ALA A 54 0.41 -2.01 0.70
CA ALA A 54 0.11 -3.11 1.62
C ALA A 54 1.27 -3.43 2.58
N GLU A 55 2.50 -3.43 2.07
CA GLU A 55 3.69 -3.63 2.88
C GLU A 55 3.92 -2.48 3.87
N ALA A 56 3.81 -1.24 3.41
CA ALA A 56 3.97 -0.07 4.25
C ALA A 56 2.91 -0.04 5.38
N ALA A 57 1.66 -0.36 5.06
CA ALA A 57 0.57 -0.41 6.04
C ALA A 57 0.81 -1.50 7.10
N ALA A 58 1.29 -2.67 6.69
CA ALA A 58 1.67 -3.72 7.63
C ALA A 58 2.82 -3.32 8.56
N ARG A 59 3.82 -2.58 8.05
CA ARG A 59 4.92 -2.04 8.88
C ARG A 59 4.41 -1.03 9.90
N ILE A 60 3.54 -0.11 9.50
CA ILE A 60 2.94 0.89 10.38
C ILE A 60 2.20 0.21 11.54
N LEU A 61 1.31 -0.74 11.22
CA LEU A 61 0.54 -1.46 12.23
C LEU A 61 1.42 -2.30 13.17
N ALA A 62 2.50 -2.88 12.66
CA ALA A 62 3.47 -3.59 13.50
C ALA A 62 4.18 -2.65 14.48
N LEU A 63 4.56 -1.45 14.04
CA LEU A 63 5.16 -0.42 14.90
C LEU A 63 4.17 0.12 15.95
N GLU A 64 2.89 0.24 15.61
CA GLU A 64 1.84 0.67 16.55
C GLU A 64 1.48 -0.42 17.57
N SER A 65 1.64 -1.69 17.20
CA SER A 65 1.33 -2.84 18.06
C SER A 65 2.49 -3.23 19.01
N ASP A 66 3.67 -2.65 18.82
CA ASP A 66 4.85 -2.85 19.67
C ASP A 66 5.13 -1.60 20.54
N PRO A 67 4.42 -1.42 21.66
CA PRO A 67 4.73 -0.38 22.61
C PRO A 67 5.99 -0.81 23.38
N ARG A 68 7.13 -0.21 23.04
CA ARG A 68 8.33 -0.24 23.87
C ARG A 68 8.04 0.13 25.33
#